data_AF-A0A6M0CAG1-F1
#
_entry.id   AF-A0A6M0CAG1-F1
#
_cell.length_a   1.000
_cell.length_b   1.000
_cell.length_c   1.000
_cell.angle_alpha   90.00
_cell.angle_beta   90.00
_cell.angle_gamma   90.00
#
_symmetry.space_group_name_H-M   'P 1'
#
loop_
_entity.id
_entity.type
_entity.pdbx_description
1 polymer ?
#
loop_
_entity_poly.entity_id
_entity_poly.type
_entity_poly.pdbx_seq_one_letter_code
_entity_poly.pdbx_strand_id
1 'polypeptide(L)'
;YPPSVYLYLLLMALLPQLVGHTSFNWAVRWLSPTVVTLAILFEPVGSSFLAFLLFQEVPSYFLLIGAVLLLFGVAIAALGTSKKP
;
A
#
# COMPACT_ATOMS: atom_id res chain seq x y z
N TYR A 1 -2.53 27.48 14.42
CA TYR A 1 -3.18 26.17 14.22
C TYR A 1 -3.40 25.50 15.56
N PRO A 2 -4.46 24.68 15.72
CA PRO A 2 -4.70 23.92 16.96
C PRO A 2 -3.51 23.00 17.28
N PRO A 3 -3.09 22.87 18.55
CA PRO A 3 -1.98 21.98 18.95
C PRO A 3 -2.17 20.52 18.51
N SER A 4 -3.43 20.07 18.40
CA SER A 4 -3.78 18.72 17.95
C SER A 4 -3.31 18.39 16.52
N VAL A 5 -3.22 19.39 15.63
CA VAL A 5 -2.74 19.17 14.26
C VAL A 5 -1.28 18.75 14.26
N TYR A 6 -0.43 19.39 15.06
CA TYR A 6 0.97 19.03 15.19
C TYR A 6 1.14 17.63 15.77
N LEU A 7 0.27 17.23 16.71
CA LEU A 7 0.25 15.88 17.24
C LEU A 7 -0.07 14.84 16.15
N TYR A 8 -1.11 15.07 15.33
CA TYR A 8 -1.44 14.15 14.23
C TYR A 8 -0.34 14.08 13.17
N LEU A 9 0.29 15.21 12.83
CA LEU A 9 1.45 15.22 11.92
C LEU A 9 2.62 14.41 12.48
N LEU A 10 2.91 14.54 13.77
CA LEU A 10 3.96 13.77 14.44
C LEU A 10 3.63 12.27 14.42
N LEU A 11 2.39 11.89 14.72
CA LEU A 11 1.94 10.50 14.68
C LEU A 11 2.01 9.91 13.27
N MET A 12 1.59 10.66 12.24
CA MET A 12 1.72 10.26 10.84
C MET A 12 3.19 10.05 10.44
N ALA A 13 4.08 10.96 10.85
CA ALA A 13 5.50 10.85 10.55
C ALA A 13 6.15 9.63 11.22
N LEU A 14 5.84 9.38 12.48
CA LEU A 14 6.47 8.31 13.27
C LEU A 14 5.87 6.93 13.01
N LEU A 15 4.55 6.83 12.81
CA LEU A 15 3.86 5.56 12.65
C LEU A 15 3.87 5.14 11.18
N PRO A 16 2.93 5.56 10.30
CA PRO A 16 2.89 5.03 8.94
C PRO A 16 4.13 5.37 8.11
N GLN A 17 4.67 6.60 8.21
CA GLN A 17 5.81 7.00 7.37
C GLN A 17 7.09 6.25 7.76
N LEU A 18 7.55 6.41 9.00
CA LEU A 18 8.82 5.82 9.42
C LEU A 18 8.75 4.30 9.41
N VAL A 19 7.68 3.70 9.94
CA VAL A 19 7.55 2.24 9.98
C VAL A 19 7.41 1.70 8.56
N GLY A 20 6.50 2.23 7.74
CA GLY A 20 6.27 1.73 6.38
C GLY A 20 7.53 1.77 5.52
N HIS A 21 8.18 2.94 5.41
CA HIS A 21 9.38 3.08 4.58
C HIS A 21 10.57 2.28 5.12
N THR A 22 10.74 2.20 6.45
CA THR A 22 11.83 1.41 7.04
C THR A 22 11.60 -0.08 6.81
N SER A 23 10.36 -0.56 6.95
CA SER A 23 9.99 -1.95 6.65
C SER A 23 10.21 -2.30 5.18
N PHE A 24 9.85 -1.42 4.23
CA PHE A 24 10.14 -1.66 2.81
C PHE A 24 11.63 -1.66 2.51
N ASN A 25 12.40 -0.71 3.06
CA ASN A 25 13.85 -0.67 2.91
C ASN A 25 14.53 -1.92 3.48
N TRP A 26 14.02 -2.43 4.61
CA TRP A 26 14.48 -3.68 5.19
C TRP A 26 14.09 -4.87 4.31
N ALA A 27 12.86 -4.92 3.79
CA ALA A 27 12.37 -6.00 2.94
C ALA A 27 13.19 -6.17 1.66
N VAL A 28 13.65 -5.08 1.03
CA VAL A 28 14.50 -5.14 -0.17
C VAL A 28 15.86 -5.81 0.10
N ARG A 29 16.32 -5.89 1.36
CA ARG A 29 17.55 -6.63 1.72
C ARG A 29 17.35 -8.15 1.66
N TRP A 30 16.12 -8.64 1.79
CA TRP A 30 15.78 -10.07 1.89
C TRP A 30 14.97 -10.59 0.70
N LEU A 31 14.20 -9.72 0.06
CA LEU A 31 13.32 -10.00 -1.07
C LEU A 31 13.79 -9.24 -2.30
N SER A 32 13.48 -9.75 -3.49
CA SER A 32 13.80 -9.01 -4.71
C SER A 32 13.01 -7.69 -4.76
N PRO A 33 13.61 -6.62 -5.31
CA PRO A 33 12.91 -5.33 -5.45
C PRO A 33 11.57 -5.46 -6.17
N THR A 34 11.47 -6.37 -7.14
CA THR A 34 10.23 -6.67 -7.85
C THR A 34 9.11 -7.14 -6.92
N VAL A 35 9.41 -8.07 -6.00
CA VAL A 35 8.41 -8.58 -5.04
C VAL A 35 7.98 -7.48 -4.07
N VAL A 36 8.91 -6.66 -3.59
CA VAL A 36 8.59 -5.54 -2.68
C VAL A 36 7.71 -4.51 -3.39
N THR A 37 8.02 -4.12 -4.62
CA THR A 37 7.20 -3.19 -5.39
C THR A 37 5.80 -3.74 -5.68
N LEU A 38 5.69 -5.03 -6.01
CA LEU A 38 4.38 -5.68 -6.18
C LEU A 38 3.57 -5.68 -4.89
N ALA A 39 4.21 -5.84 -3.73
CA ALA A 39 3.55 -5.74 -2.43
C ALA A 39 3.06 -4.31 -2.13
N ILE A 40 3.83 -3.29 -2.49
CA ILE A 40 3.44 -1.87 -2.31
C ILE A 40 2.20 -1.53 -3.14
N LEU A 41 2.00 -2.13 -4.31
CA LEU A 41 0.81 -1.88 -5.14
C LEU A 41 -0.51 -2.29 -4.43
N PHE A 42 -0.47 -3.11 -3.38
CA PHE A 42 -1.66 -3.39 -2.57
C PHE A 42 -2.08 -2.23 -1.66
N GLU A 43 -1.18 -1.28 -1.37
CA GLU A 43 -1.44 -0.12 -0.51
C GLU A 43 -2.69 0.69 -0.94
N PRO A 44 -2.87 1.12 -2.20
CA PRO A 44 -4.07 1.84 -2.61
C PRO A 44 -5.37 1.03 -2.44
N VAL A 45 -5.32 -0.29 -2.65
CA VAL A 45 -6.49 -1.16 -2.47
C VAL A 45 -6.83 -1.29 -0.98
N GLY A 46 -5.82 -1.56 -0.14
CA GLY A 46 -5.98 -1.63 1.31
C GLY A 46 -6.40 -0.31 1.92
N SER A 47 -5.84 0.80 1.45
CA SER A 47 -6.20 2.17 1.86
C SER A 47 -7.65 2.49 1.51
N SER A 48 -8.11 2.15 0.30
CA SER A 48 -9.51 2.34 -0.10
C SER A 48 -10.48 1.51 0.76
N PHE A 49 -10.08 0.29 1.12
CA PHE A 49 -10.86 -0.56 2.03
C PHE A 49 -10.91 0.01 3.46
N LEU A 50 -9.77 0.50 3.97
CA LEU A 50 -9.72 1.17 5.27
C LEU A 50 -10.54 2.45 5.28
N ALA A 51 -10.54 3.20 4.17
CA ALA A 51 -11.30 4.43 4.02
C ALA A 51 -12.81 4.16 4.09
N PHE A 52 -13.27 3.11 3.42
CA PHE A 52 -14.64 2.64 3.53
C PHE A 52 -15.00 2.26 4.97
N LEU A 53 -14.14 1.53 5.68
CA LEU A 53 -14.42 1.07 7.04
C LEU A 53 -14.43 2.22 8.07
N LEU A 54 -13.41 3.09 8.04
CA LEU A 54 -13.18 4.12 9.06
C LEU A 54 -13.94 5.43 8.78
N PHE A 55 -14.05 5.82 7.51
CA PHE A 55 -14.64 7.09 7.11
C PHE A 55 -16.00 6.94 6.41
N GLN A 56 -16.48 5.70 6.21
CA GLN A 56 -17.73 5.40 5.49
C GLN A 56 -17.74 5.96 4.05
N GLU A 57 -16.54 6.13 3.47
CA GLU A 57 -16.37 6.59 2.09
C GLU A 57 -16.60 5.42 1.14
N VAL A 58 -17.73 5.44 0.42
CA VAL A 58 -18.05 4.39 -0.55
C VAL A 58 -17.12 4.51 -1.77
N PRO A 59 -16.33 3.46 -2.09
CA PRO A 59 -15.45 3.51 -3.23
C PRO A 59 -16.23 3.68 -4.54
N SER A 60 -15.78 4.60 -5.39
CA SER A 60 -16.38 4.81 -6.71
C SER A 60 -16.23 3.55 -7.60
N TYR A 61 -17.18 3.35 -8.52
CA TYR A 61 -17.12 2.27 -9.51
C TYR A 61 -15.80 2.27 -10.30
N PHE A 62 -15.26 3.44 -10.64
CA PHE A 62 -13.96 3.54 -11.33
C PHE A 62 -12.79 3.06 -10.47
N LEU A 63 -12.83 3.34 -9.17
CA LEU A 63 -11.81 2.86 -8.24
C LEU A 63 -11.87 1.34 -8.12
N LEU A 64 -13.05 0.75 -8.05
CA LEU A 64 -13.22 -0.71 -8.01
C LEU A 64 -12.67 -1.37 -9.28
N ILE A 65 -12.97 -0.82 -10.47
CA ILE A 65 -12.43 -1.32 -11.74
C ILE A 65 -10.89 -1.21 -11.74
N GLY A 66 -10.36 -0.06 -11.31
CA GLY A 66 -8.92 0.15 -11.18
C GLY A 66 -8.26 -0.83 -10.21
N ALA A 67 -8.89 -1.11 -9.07
CA ALA A 67 -8.41 -2.06 -8.07
C ALA A 67 -8.38 -3.48 -8.63
N VAL A 68 -9.44 -3.92 -9.34
CA VAL A 68 -9.47 -5.24 -9.99
C VAL A 68 -8.37 -5.34 -11.05
N LEU A 69 -8.21 -4.33 -11.90
CA LEU A 69 -7.17 -4.31 -12.93
C LEU A 69 -5.76 -4.34 -12.32
N LEU A 70 -5.53 -3.57 -11.27
CA LEU A 70 -4.28 -3.53 -10.53
C LEU A 70 -3.96 -4.90 -9.93
N LEU A 71 -4.89 -5.50 -9.19
CA LEU A 71 -4.69 -6.80 -8.54
C LEU A 71 -4.45 -7.91 -9.57
N PHE A 72 -5.14 -7.85 -10.71
CA PHE A 72 -4.92 -8.78 -11.81
C PHE A 72 -3.51 -8.65 -12.40
N GLY A 73 -3.05 -7.42 -12.66
CA GLY A 73 -1.69 -7.17 -13.14
C GLY A 73 -0.62 -7.64 -12.15
N VAL A 74 -0.83 -7.38 -10.84
CA VAL A 74 0.04 -7.85 -9.77
C VAL A 74 0.09 -9.38 -9.71
N ALA A 75 -1.06 -10.06 -9.83
CA ALA A 75 -1.13 -11.52 -9.84
C ALA A 75 -0.32 -12.12 -11.00
N ILE A 76 -0.47 -11.57 -12.21
CA ILE A 76 0.30 -12.02 -13.39
C ILE A 76 1.79 -11.80 -13.16
N ALA A 77 2.19 -10.62 -12.71
CA ALA A 77 3.60 -10.29 -12.50
C ALA A 77 4.23 -11.17 -11.40
N ALA A 78 3.52 -11.42 -10.31
CA ALA A 78 3.96 -12.30 -9.23
C ALA A 78 4.17 -13.74 -9.72
N LEU A 79 3.21 -14.29 -10.48
CA LEU A 79 3.29 -15.64 -11.05
C LEU A 79 4.40 -15.76 -12.11
N GLY A 80 4.59 -14.73 -12.93
CA GLY A 80 5.67 -14.68 -13.93
C GLY A 80 7.06 -14.59 -13.31
N THR A 81 7.19 -13.91 -12.17
CA THR A 81 8.47 -13.77 -11.45
C THR A 81 8.90 -15.10 -10.80
N SER A 82 7.96 -15.99 -10.47
CA SER A 82 8.26 -17.35 -9.97
C SER A 82 8.85 -18.28 -11.03
N LYS A 83 8.82 -17.90 -12.31
CA LYS A 83 9.48 -18.63 -13.41
C LYS A 83 10.79 -17.94 -13.80
N LYS A 84 11.83 -18.18 -13.01
CA LYS A 84 13.18 -18.32 -13.54
C LYS A 84 13.73 -19.69 -13.08
N PRO A 85 14.45 -20.42 -13.94
CA PRO A 85 14.92 -21.78 -13.68
C PRO A 85 15.78 -21.87 -12.41
#